data_AF-A0A2R6JV06-F1
#
_entry.id   AF-A0A2R6JV06-F1
#
_cell.length_a   1.000
_cell.length_b   1.000
_cell.length_c   1.000
_cell.angle_alpha   90.00
_cell.angle_beta   90.00
_cell.angle_gamma   90.00
#
_symmetry.space_group_name_H-M   'P 1'
#
loop_
_entity.id
_entity.type
_entity.pdbx_description
1 polymer ?
#
loop_
_entity_poly.entity_id
_entity_poly.type
_entity_poly.pdbx_seq_one_letter_code
_entity_poly.pdbx_strand_id
1 'polypeptide(L)'
;MALGGPRGRLVAALVLLLFAAPSLLLAGTVLFDVPLSGEFVLVALGVPLAVITLGLAYVGRQVASEADEPALVGDRLAEQVDMSSEEYRELTEE
;
A
#
# COMPACT_ATOMS: atom_id res chain seq x y z
N MET A 1 -12.09 -5.59 3.14
CA MET A 1 -11.25 -5.52 4.37
C MET A 1 -11.48 -4.18 5.05
N ALA A 2 -12.28 -4.14 6.11
CA ALA A 2 -12.52 -2.90 6.86
C ALA A 2 -11.36 -2.67 7.85
N LEU A 3 -10.68 -1.53 7.74
CA LEU A 3 -9.78 -0.98 8.78
C LEU A 3 -10.54 -0.57 10.07
N GLY A 4 -11.64 -1.23 10.41
CA GLY A 4 -12.61 -0.81 11.43
C GLY A 4 -12.30 -1.24 12.86
N GLY A 5 -11.27 -2.07 13.08
CA GLY A 5 -10.85 -2.51 14.41
C GLY A 5 -9.84 -1.56 15.08
N PRO A 6 -9.65 -1.64 16.42
CA PRO A 6 -8.69 -0.80 17.16
C PRO A 6 -7.25 -0.94 16.63
N ARG A 7 -6.89 -2.13 16.12
CA ARG A 7 -5.60 -2.38 15.47
C ARG A 7 -5.45 -1.68 14.12
N GLY A 8 -6.52 -1.65 13.30
CA GLY A 8 -6.53 -0.95 12.01
C GLY A 8 -6.39 0.57 12.17
N ARG A 9 -7.04 1.14 13.20
CA ARG A 9 -6.90 2.56 13.55
C ARG A 9 -5.49 2.92 14.03
N LEU A 10 -4.87 2.06 14.84
CA LEU A 10 -3.47 2.23 15.26
C LEU A 10 -2.52 2.21 14.06
N VAL A 11 -2.66 1.22 13.17
CA VAL A 11 -1.85 1.12 11.95
C VAL A 11 -2.03 2.37 11.08
N ALA A 12 -3.28 2.80 10.84
CA ALA A 12 -3.55 4.01 10.06
C ALA A 12 -2.94 5.27 10.70
N ALA A 13 -3.05 5.42 12.02
CA ALA A 13 -2.43 6.54 12.75
C ALA A 13 -0.91 6.51 12.63
N LEU A 14 -0.30 5.32 12.69
CA LEU A 14 1.15 5.14 12.57
C LEU A 14 1.65 5.46 11.16
N VAL A 15 0.90 5.06 10.13
CA VAL A 15 1.17 5.42 8.73
C VAL A 15 1.05 6.93 8.52
N LEU A 16 -0.03 7.54 9.02
CA LEU A 16 -0.22 8.99 8.94
C LEU A 16 0.91 9.74 9.65
N LEU A 17 1.32 9.27 10.83
CA LEU A 17 2.41 9.86 11.59
C LEU A 17 3.75 9.70 10.86
N LEU A 18 4.03 8.55 10.25
CA LEU A 18 5.23 8.33 9.45
C LEU A 18 5.33 9.31 8.26
N PHE A 19 4.19 9.64 7.63
CA PHE A 19 4.12 10.60 6.54
C PHE A 19 4.15 12.06 7.00
N ALA A 20 3.49 12.37 8.11
CA ALA A 20 3.37 13.75 8.60
C ALA A 20 4.61 14.20 9.38
N ALA A 21 5.27 13.27 10.10
CA ALA A 21 6.39 13.59 10.98
C ALA A 21 7.53 14.32 10.26
N PRO A 22 8.01 13.91 9.07
CA PRO A 22 9.07 14.63 8.35
C PRO A 22 8.70 16.09 8.06
N SER A 23 7.49 16.33 7.56
CA SER A 23 6.99 17.66 7.22
C SER A 23 6.82 18.53 8.47
N LEU A 24 6.31 17.96 9.56
CA LEU A 24 6.17 18.66 10.84
C LEU A 24 7.53 18.98 11.47
N LEU A 25 8.51 18.09 11.34
CA LEU A 25 9.86 18.30 11.85
C LEU A 25 10.56 19.42 11.08
N LEU A 26 10.48 19.39 9.75
CA LEU A 26 11.02 20.45 8.89
C LEU A 26 10.32 21.79 9.16
N ALA A 27 8.99 21.81 9.24
CA ALA A 27 8.23 23.02 9.59
C ALA A 27 8.64 23.58 10.96
N GLY A 28 8.84 22.71 11.95
CA GLY A 28 9.32 23.09 13.28
C GLY A 28 10.71 23.72 13.22
N THR A 29 11.65 23.12 12.50
CA THR A 29 13.01 23.65 12.38
C THR A 29 13.05 25.04 11.74
N VAL A 30 12.18 25.31 10.76
CA VAL A 30 12.02 26.64 10.15
C VAL A 30 11.39 27.61 11.15
N LEU A 31 10.36 27.20 11.88
CA LEU A 31 9.65 28.06 12.84
C LEU A 31 10.52 28.48 14.02
N PHE A 32 11.42 27.60 14.47
CA PHE A 32 12.31 27.83 15.60
C PHE A 32 13.73 28.28 15.18
N ASP A 33 13.93 28.60 13.91
CA ASP A 33 15.22 29.03 13.32
C ASP A 33 16.38 28.10 13.69
N VAL A 34 16.10 26.79 13.67
CA VAL A 34 17.08 25.76 14.00
C VAL A 34 17.93 25.48 12.78
N PRO A 35 19.27 25.62 12.85
CA PRO A 35 20.13 25.30 11.73
C PRO A 35 20.04 23.80 11.40
N LEU A 36 19.65 23.51 10.16
CA LEU A 36 19.53 22.16 9.64
C LEU A 36 20.81 21.74 8.93
N SER A 37 21.33 20.55 9.28
CA SER A 37 22.35 19.91 8.44
C SER A 37 21.70 19.28 7.21
N GLY A 38 22.41 19.24 6.08
CA GLY A 38 21.93 18.57 4.88
C GLY A 38 21.66 17.07 5.11
N GLU A 39 22.45 16.43 5.96
CA GLU A 39 22.26 15.04 6.40
C GLU A 39 20.92 14.84 7.11
N PHE A 40 20.51 15.80 7.95
CA PHE A 40 19.23 15.74 8.65
C PHE A 40 18.05 15.75 7.66
N VAL A 41 18.11 16.61 6.64
CA VAL A 41 17.07 16.68 5.60
C VAL A 41 17.03 15.38 4.79
N LEU A 42 18.19 14.84 4.43
CA LEU A 42 18.29 13.56 3.72
C LEU A 42 17.71 12.40 4.54
N VAL A 43 17.94 12.36 5.84
CA VAL A 43 17.38 11.32 6.72
C VAL A 43 15.88 11.51 6.89
N ALA A 44 15.43 12.74 7.14
CA ALA A 44 14.03 13.06 7.36
C ALA A 44 13.14 12.68 6.16
N LEU A 45 13.63 12.86 4.93
CA LEU A 45 12.90 12.51 3.72
C LEU A 45 13.23 11.11 3.19
N GLY A 46 14.51 10.73 3.26
CA GLY A 46 15.02 9.50 2.67
C GLY A 46 14.57 8.24 3.40
N VAL A 47 14.49 8.26 4.73
CA VAL A 47 14.05 7.08 5.50
C VAL A 47 12.58 6.74 5.21
N PRO A 48 11.61 7.67 5.27
CA PRO A 48 10.23 7.37 4.86
C PRO A 48 10.12 6.86 3.43
N LEU A 49 10.84 7.49 2.48
CA LEU A 49 10.85 7.06 1.08
C LEU A 49 11.39 5.64 0.92
N ALA A 50 12.49 5.28 1.61
CA ALA A 50 13.05 3.94 1.58
C ALA A 50 12.10 2.88 2.14
N VAL A 51 11.36 3.20 3.21
CA VAL A 51 10.35 2.31 3.77
C VAL A 51 9.20 2.09 2.79
N ILE A 52 8.73 3.15 2.12
CA ILE A 52 7.66 3.06 1.12
C ILE A 52 8.11 2.23 -0.07
N THR A 53 9.31 2.50 -0.63
CA THR A 53 9.82 1.75 -1.79
C THR A 53 10.05 0.29 -1.46
N LEU A 54 10.54 -0.04 -0.26
CA LEU A 54 10.69 -1.41 0.19
C LEU A 54 9.33 -2.11 0.36
N GLY A 55 8.34 -1.42 0.93
CA GLY A 55 6.98 -1.94 1.05
C GLY A 55 6.34 -2.21 -0.31
N LEU A 56 6.49 -1.29 -1.26
CA LEU A 56 6.01 -1.45 -2.64
C LEU A 56 6.74 -2.58 -3.36
N ALA A 57 8.05 -2.72 -3.18
CA ALA A 57 8.82 -3.81 -3.77
C ALA A 57 8.39 -5.17 -3.19
N TYR A 58 8.10 -5.23 -1.89
CA TYR A 58 7.58 -6.43 -1.25
C TYR A 58 6.19 -6.82 -1.78
N VAL A 59 5.27 -5.86 -1.87
CA VAL A 59 3.94 -6.08 -2.44
C VAL A 59 4.03 -6.47 -3.92
N GLY A 60 4.85 -5.77 -4.71
CA GLY A 60 5.07 -6.10 -6.11
C GLY A 60 5.63 -7.51 -6.30
N ARG A 61 6.53 -7.96 -5.41
CA ARG A 61 7.01 -9.34 -5.41
C ARG A 61 5.92 -10.34 -5.05
N GLN A 62 5.06 -10.04 -4.08
CA GLN A 62 3.92 -10.90 -3.74
C GLN A 62 2.97 -11.03 -4.93
N VAL A 63 2.57 -9.91 -5.54
CA VAL A 63 1.71 -9.89 -6.72
C VAL A 63 2.35 -10.64 -7.89
N ALA A 64 3.64 -10.44 -8.16
CA ALA A 64 4.34 -11.16 -9.21
C ALA A 64 4.56 -12.66 -8.91
N SER A 65 4.55 -13.06 -7.63
CA SER A 65 4.63 -14.47 -7.23
C SER A 65 3.28 -15.18 -7.25
N GLU A 66 2.20 -14.43 -7.21
CA GLU A 66 0.85 -14.89 -7.45
C GLU A 66 0.70 -14.94 -8.97
N ALA A 67 1.14 -16.04 -9.57
CA ALA A 67 1.10 -16.22 -11.00
C ALA A 67 -0.30 -15.87 -11.51
N ASP A 68 -0.37 -14.92 -12.45
CA ASP A 68 -1.54 -14.68 -13.29
C ASP A 68 -1.89 -16.01 -14.01
N GLU A 69 -2.66 -16.86 -13.35
CA GLU A 69 -3.50 -17.84 -14.00
C GLU A 69 -4.86 -17.18 -14.16
N PRO A 70 -5.11 -16.44 -15.26
CA PRO A 70 -6.41 -15.84 -15.54
C PRO A 70 -7.55 -16.87 -15.52
N ALA A 71 -7.23 -18.17 -15.63
CA ALA A 71 -8.15 -19.29 -15.42
C ALA A 71 -8.76 -19.30 -13.99
N LEU A 72 -7.99 -19.01 -12.95
CA LEU A 72 -8.47 -19.06 -11.54
C LEU A 72 -9.35 -17.87 -11.15
N VAL A 73 -9.28 -16.76 -11.89
CA VAL A 73 -10.14 -15.59 -11.68
C VAL A 73 -11.56 -15.88 -12.18
N GLY A 74 -11.69 -16.57 -13.32
CA GLY A 74 -12.98 -17.02 -13.86
C GLY A 74 -13.69 -18.00 -12.93
N ASP A 75 -12.95 -18.96 -12.35
CA ASP A 75 -13.51 -19.96 -11.45
C ASP A 75 -14.06 -19.34 -10.15
N ARG A 76 -13.35 -18.36 -9.57
CA ARG A 76 -13.81 -17.65 -8.36
C ARG A 76 -15.00 -16.72 -8.61
N LEU A 77 -15.11 -16.14 -9.81
CA LEU A 77 -16.26 -15.33 -10.23
C LEU A 77 -17.50 -16.20 -10.48
N ALA A 78 -17.32 -17.37 -11.10
CA ALA A 78 -18.39 -18.34 -11.33
C ALA A 78 -18.97 -18.88 -9.99
N GLU A 79 -18.09 -19.20 -9.03
CA GLU A 79 -18.50 -19.68 -7.70
C GLU A 79 -19.25 -18.62 -6.86
N GLN A 80 -18.94 -17.32 -7.04
CA GLN A 80 -19.67 -16.23 -6.36
C GLN A 80 -21.04 -15.90 -6.97
N VAL A 81 -21.28 -16.27 -8.23
CA VAL A 81 -22.53 -15.99 -8.95
C VAL A 81 -23.42 -17.25 -9.04
N ASP A 82 -23.00 -18.36 -8.43
CA ASP A 82 -23.68 -19.67 -8.48
C ASP A 82 -23.94 -20.14 -9.93
N MET A 83 -23.02 -19.79 -10.83
CA MET A 83 -23.07 -20.13 -12.24
C MET A 83 -21.97 -21.14 -12.57
N SER A 84 -22.27 -22.10 -13.43
CA SER A 84 -21.25 -23.05 -13.88
C SER A 84 -20.24 -22.36 -14.81
N SER A 85 -18.98 -22.79 -14.76
CA SER A 85 -17.88 -22.24 -15.58
C SER A 85 -18.16 -22.25 -17.09
N GLU A 86 -19.06 -23.12 -17.54
CA GLU A 86 -19.47 -23.28 -18.94
C GLU A 86 -20.42 -22.14 -19.38
N GLU A 87 -21.32 -21.70 -18.50
CA GLU A 87 -22.32 -20.65 -18.75
C GLU A 87 -21.70 -19.24 -18.77
N TYR A 88 -20.62 -19.02 -18.00
CA TYR A 88 -19.87 -17.76 -18.04
C TYR A 88 -19.10 -17.60 -19.36
N ARG A 89 -18.46 -18.67 -19.84
CA ARG A 89 -17.67 -18.66 -21.08
C ARG A 89 -18.53 -18.33 -22.29
N GLU A 90 -19.75 -18.85 -22.34
CA GLU A 90 -20.71 -18.61 -23.41
C GLU A 90 -21.17 -17.14 -23.49
N LEU A 91 -21.21 -16.41 -22.37
CA LEU A 91 -21.60 -14.99 -22.31
C LEU A 91 -20.48 -14.01 -22.65
N THR A 92 -19.21 -14.42 -22.58
CA THR A 92 -18.05 -13.55 -22.83
C THR A 92 -17.37 -13.78 -24.18
N GLU A 93 -17.64 -14.90 -24.85
CA GLU A 93 -17.06 -15.24 -26.16
C GLU A 93 -17.98 -14.92 -27.37
N GLU A 94 -19.00 -14.06 -27.22
CA GLU A 94 -19.82 -13.54 -28.33
C GLU A 94 -19.28 -12.24 -28.95
#